data_AF-A0A7V7T3B2-F1
#
_entry.id   AF-A0A7V7T3B2-F1
#
_cell.length_a   1.000
_cell.length_b   1.000
_cell.length_c   1.000
_cell.angle_alpha   90.00
_cell.angle_beta   90.00
_cell.angle_gamma   90.00
#
_symmetry.space_group_name_H-M   'P 1'
#
loop_
_entity.id
_entity.type
_entity.pdbx_description
1 polymer ?
#
loop_
_entity_poly.entity_id
_entity_poly.type
_entity_poly.pdbx_seq_one_letter_code
_entity_poly.pdbx_strand_id
1 'polypeptide(L)'
;MKTLLMAITLLIPAIAVSTTWREAEVDDPINIGEKCSVSKPGSYGSYIYQWPSKYDQVFWPFIDANNIWFCKYSGYVSFMSDFADLDKSEKESISAYLKNHKLEEPSVPELLEALEQIYELRNLTPERSNMLLRVFARWYQRFENTEKAHKYRQKAYAEIEKSLTTELPEGKRLEY
;
A
#
# COMPACT_ATOMS: atom_id res chain seq x y z
N MET A 1 16.52 -32.20 -37.85
CA MET A 1 16.72 -32.16 -36.38
C MET A 1 17.26 -30.82 -35.86
N LYS A 2 18.22 -30.15 -36.52
CA LYS A 2 18.73 -28.83 -36.06
C LYS A 2 17.69 -27.69 -36.08
N THR A 3 16.76 -27.70 -37.03
CA THR A 3 15.67 -26.71 -37.14
C THR A 3 14.58 -26.88 -36.08
N LEU A 4 14.38 -28.08 -35.54
CA LEU A 4 13.40 -28.33 -34.47
C LEU A 4 13.91 -27.86 -33.10
N LEU A 5 15.23 -27.91 -32.89
CA LEU A 5 15.88 -27.44 -31.65
C LEU A 5 15.83 -25.91 -31.51
N MET A 6 15.91 -25.18 -32.63
CA MET A 6 15.91 -23.72 -32.65
C MET A 6 14.52 -23.12 -32.36
N ALA A 7 13.45 -23.86 -32.67
CA ALA A 7 12.07 -23.46 -32.39
C ALA A 7 11.71 -23.59 -30.90
N ILE A 8 12.32 -24.52 -30.16
CA ILE A 8 12.08 -24.73 -28.72
C ILE A 8 12.73 -23.63 -27.87
N THR A 9 13.87 -23.07 -28.31
CA THR A 9 14.55 -21.96 -27.61
C THR A 9 13.85 -20.60 -27.71
N LEU A 10 12.90 -20.42 -28.65
CA LEU A 10 12.12 -19.19 -28.80
C LEU A 10 10.85 -19.14 -27.93
N LEU A 11 10.49 -20.25 -27.28
CA LEU A 11 9.30 -20.39 -26.44
C LEU A 11 9.57 -20.13 -24.94
N ILE A 12 10.77 -19.66 -24.59
CA ILE A 12 11.12 -19.27 -23.22
C ILE A 12 11.36 -17.75 -23.15
N PRO A 13 10.41 -16.86 -23.50
CA PRO A 13 10.43 -15.56 -22.86
C PRO A 13 10.05 -15.83 -21.40
N ALA A 14 11.06 -15.72 -20.55
CA ALA A 14 10.98 -15.88 -19.12
C ALA A 14 9.73 -15.18 -18.56
N ILE A 15 9.10 -15.83 -17.58
CA ILE A 15 8.27 -15.16 -16.59
C ILE A 15 9.21 -14.24 -15.80
N ALA A 16 9.64 -13.15 -16.42
CA ALA A 16 10.41 -12.11 -15.77
C ALA A 16 9.40 -11.37 -14.90
N VAL A 17 9.26 -11.81 -13.65
CA VAL A 17 8.51 -11.08 -12.66
C VAL A 17 9.19 -9.72 -12.54
N SER A 18 8.45 -8.70 -12.93
CA SER A 18 8.86 -7.31 -12.95
C SER A 18 9.07 -6.73 -11.55
N THR A 19 9.16 -7.51 -10.50
CA THR A 19 9.61 -7.05 -9.18
C THR A 19 9.97 -8.29 -8.41
N THR A 20 11.07 -8.27 -7.67
CA THR A 20 11.38 -9.35 -6.75
C THR A 20 11.16 -8.87 -5.33
N TRP A 21 10.59 -9.73 -4.51
CA TRP A 21 10.37 -9.50 -3.09
C TRP A 21 11.24 -10.46 -2.28
N ARG A 22 11.64 -10.04 -1.08
CA ARG A 22 12.45 -10.84 -0.15
C ARG A 22 11.84 -10.74 1.23
N GLU A 23 11.86 -11.86 1.94
CA GLU A 23 11.52 -11.89 3.35
C GLU A 23 12.52 -11.05 4.15
N ALA A 24 12.00 -10.36 5.17
CA ALA A 24 12.78 -9.57 6.10
C ALA A 24 12.10 -9.58 7.47
N GLU A 25 12.89 -9.38 8.51
CA GLU A 25 12.38 -9.08 9.85
C GLU A 25 12.44 -7.58 10.12
N VAL A 26 11.42 -7.06 10.79
CA VAL A 26 11.37 -5.68 11.30
C VAL A 26 10.81 -5.70 12.72
N ASP A 27 11.19 -4.73 13.54
CA ASP A 27 10.68 -4.62 14.92
C ASP A 27 9.18 -4.30 14.91
N ASP A 28 8.41 -4.94 15.80
CA ASP A 28 7.00 -4.62 15.99
C ASP A 28 6.86 -3.26 16.69
N PRO A 29 6.22 -2.26 16.05
CA PRO A 29 6.10 -0.92 16.61
C PRO A 29 5.11 -0.84 17.79
N ILE A 30 4.27 -1.86 17.97
CA ILE A 30 3.25 -1.97 19.02
C ILE A 30 3.75 -2.86 20.16
N ASN A 31 4.25 -4.07 19.85
CA ASN A 31 4.76 -5.01 20.84
C ASN A 31 6.29 -4.96 20.91
N ILE A 32 6.82 -4.10 21.79
CA ILE A 32 8.26 -3.89 21.93
C ILE A 32 8.99 -5.20 22.26
N GLY A 33 10.02 -5.52 21.46
CA GLY A 33 10.84 -6.71 21.61
C GLY A 33 10.42 -7.87 20.69
N GLU A 34 9.23 -7.80 20.10
CA GLU A 34 8.79 -8.73 19.07
C GLU A 34 9.24 -8.28 17.68
N LYS A 35 9.26 -9.24 16.75
CA LYS A 35 9.61 -8.99 15.34
C LYS A 35 8.54 -9.50 14.40
N CYS A 36 8.33 -8.77 13.32
CA CYS A 36 7.38 -9.11 12.27
C CYS A 36 8.13 -9.63 11.05
N SER A 37 7.71 -10.78 10.52
CA SER A 37 8.14 -11.25 9.20
C SER A 37 7.34 -10.50 8.13
N VAL A 38 8.05 -9.78 7.26
CA VAL A 38 7.48 -8.89 6.24
C VAL A 38 8.19 -9.06 4.90
N SER A 39 7.61 -8.49 3.84
CA SER A 39 8.13 -8.55 2.49
C SER A 39 8.75 -7.22 2.07
N LYS A 40 10.05 -7.19 1.75
CA LYS A 40 10.75 -6.00 1.25
C LYS A 40 11.06 -6.13 -0.24
N PRO A 41 11.08 -5.03 -1.01
CA PRO A 41 11.57 -5.07 -2.37
C PRO A 41 13.03 -5.54 -2.42
N GLY A 42 13.28 -6.60 -3.17
CA GLY A 42 14.62 -7.09 -3.46
C GLY A 42 15.23 -6.46 -4.71
N SER A 43 14.40 -6.21 -5.74
CA SER A 43 14.79 -5.55 -6.98
C SER A 43 13.55 -5.09 -7.75
N TYR A 44 13.68 -3.95 -8.43
CA TYR A 44 12.68 -3.39 -9.33
C TYR A 44 13.40 -2.52 -10.38
N GLY A 45 12.73 -2.26 -11.50
CA GLY A 45 13.26 -1.45 -12.60
C GLY A 45 12.29 -0.35 -13.01
N SER A 46 12.71 0.53 -13.92
CA SER A 46 11.92 1.69 -14.36
C SER A 46 10.62 1.33 -15.08
N TYR A 47 10.41 0.07 -15.49
CA TYR A 47 9.16 -0.38 -16.09
C TYR A 47 7.96 -0.24 -15.14
N ILE A 48 8.15 -0.13 -13.81
CA ILE A 48 7.04 0.05 -12.84
C ILE A 48 6.23 1.31 -13.13
N TYR A 49 6.86 2.31 -13.77
CA TYR A 49 6.22 3.57 -14.15
C TYR A 49 5.34 3.47 -15.40
N GLN A 50 5.34 2.32 -16.07
CA GLN A 50 4.47 2.03 -17.22
C GLN A 50 3.19 1.29 -16.82
N TRP A 51 3.02 0.91 -15.54
CA TRP A 51 1.87 0.13 -15.10
C TRP A 51 0.56 0.94 -15.10
N PRO A 52 -0.60 0.29 -15.34
CA PRO A 52 -1.89 0.96 -15.51
C PRO A 52 -2.32 1.85 -14.33
N SER A 53 -1.86 1.58 -13.11
CA SER A 53 -2.20 2.37 -11.93
C SER A 53 -1.65 3.81 -11.94
N LYS A 54 -0.74 4.12 -12.88
CA LYS A 54 -0.26 5.47 -13.16
C LYS A 54 -1.40 6.46 -13.40
N TYR A 55 -2.49 6.03 -14.04
CA TYR A 55 -3.60 6.93 -14.39
C TYR A 55 -4.41 7.39 -13.18
N ASP A 56 -4.39 6.62 -12.09
CA ASP A 56 -4.96 7.01 -10.79
C ASP A 56 -3.89 7.65 -9.88
N GLN A 57 -2.68 7.89 -10.41
CA GLN A 57 -1.51 8.38 -9.69
C GLN A 57 -1.14 7.56 -8.44
N VAL A 58 -1.54 6.29 -8.42
CA VAL A 58 -1.13 5.33 -7.39
C VAL A 58 0.01 4.50 -7.95
N PHE A 59 1.21 4.74 -7.43
CA PHE A 59 2.41 4.09 -7.92
C PHE A 59 2.78 2.87 -7.07
N TRP A 60 3.57 1.96 -7.65
CA TRP A 60 4.25 0.95 -6.87
C TRP A 60 5.13 1.63 -5.80
N PRO A 61 5.19 1.13 -4.55
CA PRO A 61 4.70 -0.18 -4.11
C PRO A 61 3.23 -0.24 -3.66
N PHE A 62 2.50 0.87 -3.58
CA PHE A 62 1.13 0.93 -3.01
C PHE A 62 0.08 0.08 -3.73
N ILE A 63 0.39 -0.43 -4.92
CA ILE A 63 -0.51 -1.26 -5.74
C ILE A 63 -0.29 -2.78 -5.58
N ASP A 64 0.75 -3.16 -4.82
CA ASP A 64 1.19 -4.54 -4.61
C ASP A 64 0.86 -4.98 -3.18
N ALA A 65 0.36 -6.20 -3.02
CA ALA A 65 -0.04 -6.72 -1.70
C ALA A 65 1.16 -6.87 -0.76
N ASN A 66 2.37 -7.10 -1.30
CA ASN A 66 3.59 -7.17 -0.51
C ASN A 66 3.94 -5.86 0.21
N ASN A 67 3.37 -4.73 -0.24
CA ASN A 67 3.54 -3.44 0.43
C ASN A 67 2.66 -3.29 1.68
N ILE A 68 1.71 -4.20 1.90
CA ILE A 68 0.88 -4.25 3.10
C ILE A 68 1.59 -5.15 4.09
N TRP A 69 2.21 -4.53 5.09
CA TRP A 69 2.90 -5.26 6.14
C TRP A 69 1.96 -5.54 7.28
N PHE A 70 1.93 -6.80 7.71
CA PHE A 70 1.10 -7.30 8.78
C PHE A 70 1.96 -8.02 9.82
N CYS A 71 1.84 -7.63 11.08
CA CYS A 71 2.51 -8.29 12.17
C CYS A 71 1.56 -9.24 12.90
N LYS A 72 1.82 -10.55 12.81
CA LYS A 72 1.01 -11.58 13.47
C LYS A 72 0.97 -11.45 15.00
N TYR A 73 2.00 -10.86 15.61
CA TYR A 73 2.09 -10.74 17.07
C TYR A 73 1.13 -9.69 17.62
N SER A 74 1.24 -8.43 17.17
CA SER A 74 0.35 -7.34 17.58
C SER A 74 -0.96 -7.26 16.81
N GLY A 75 -1.03 -7.83 15.61
CA GLY A 75 -2.12 -7.58 14.65
C GLY A 75 -1.94 -6.27 13.88
N TYR A 76 -0.84 -5.54 14.08
CA TYR A 76 -0.61 -4.26 13.43
C TYR A 76 -0.45 -4.42 11.91
N VAL A 77 -1.14 -3.57 11.15
CA VAL A 77 -1.05 -3.52 9.70
C VAL A 77 -0.78 -2.10 9.24
N SER A 78 0.13 -1.94 8.27
CA SER A 78 0.49 -0.64 7.69
C SER A 78 1.08 -0.82 6.30
N PHE A 79 1.18 0.26 5.52
CA PHE A 79 2.04 0.23 4.35
C PHE A 79 3.51 0.23 4.78
N MET A 80 4.38 -0.44 4.02
CA MET A 80 5.81 -0.58 4.31
C MET A 80 6.49 0.72 4.73
N SER A 81 6.27 1.82 3.99
CA SER A 81 6.91 3.12 4.24
C SER A 81 6.56 3.72 5.59
N ASP A 82 5.47 3.27 6.19
CA ASP A 82 4.82 3.91 7.32
C ASP A 82 4.90 3.04 8.58
N PHE A 83 5.49 1.86 8.49
CA PHE A 83 5.38 0.81 9.50
C PHE A 83 6.01 1.21 10.84
N ALA A 84 7.14 1.92 10.80
CA ALA A 84 7.86 2.34 12.01
C ALA A 84 7.54 3.79 12.44
N ASP A 85 6.85 4.55 11.58
CA ASP A 85 6.63 5.99 11.73
C ASP A 85 5.38 6.28 12.58
N LEU A 86 5.41 5.83 13.83
CA LEU A 86 4.33 6.08 14.80
C LEU A 86 4.82 6.96 15.95
N ASP A 87 4.11 8.05 16.20
CA ASP A 87 4.27 8.82 17.41
C ASP A 87 3.69 8.08 18.64
N LYS A 88 3.97 8.60 19.84
CA LYS A 88 3.54 7.96 21.08
C LYS A 88 2.00 7.86 21.18
N SER A 89 1.28 8.90 20.76
CA SER A 89 -0.19 8.94 20.81
C SER A 89 -0.79 7.94 19.82
N GLU A 90 -0.21 7.84 18.62
CA GLU A 90 -0.65 6.85 17.62
C GLU A 90 -0.45 5.42 18.14
N LYS A 91 0.73 5.13 18.72
CA LYS A 91 1.01 3.81 19.30
C LYS A 91 0.00 3.42 20.39
N GLU A 92 -0.33 4.36 21.27
CA GLU A 92 -1.31 4.13 22.35
C GLU A 92 -2.71 3.86 21.78
N SER A 93 -3.19 4.69 20.85
CA SER A 93 -4.50 4.52 20.21
C SER A 93 -4.60 3.23 19.42
N ILE A 94 -3.59 2.92 18.61
CA ILE A 94 -3.53 1.70 17.79
C ILE A 94 -3.44 0.45 18.68
N SER A 95 -2.59 0.47 19.72
CA SER A 95 -2.50 -0.63 20.68
C SER A 95 -3.84 -0.88 21.37
N ALA A 96 -4.56 0.18 21.77
CA ALA A 96 -5.88 0.05 22.36
C ALA A 96 -6.91 -0.56 21.39
N TYR A 97 -6.90 -0.13 20.12
CA TYR A 97 -7.75 -0.67 19.07
C TYR A 97 -7.50 -2.17 18.82
N LEU A 98 -6.22 -2.57 18.71
CA LEU A 98 -5.81 -3.94 18.36
C LEU A 98 -6.17 -4.98 19.41
N LYS A 99 -6.38 -4.60 20.68
CA LYS A 99 -6.81 -5.52 21.75
C LYS A 99 -8.08 -6.32 21.40
N ASN A 100 -8.98 -5.73 20.61
CA ASN A 100 -10.26 -6.34 20.24
C ASN A 100 -10.43 -6.59 18.74
N HIS A 101 -9.44 -6.20 17.92
CA HIS A 101 -9.53 -6.23 16.46
C HIS A 101 -8.32 -6.92 15.81
N LYS A 102 -7.58 -7.73 16.59
CA LYS A 102 -6.47 -8.50 16.08
C LYS A 102 -6.95 -9.54 15.07
N LEU A 103 -6.29 -9.57 13.93
CA LEU A 103 -6.43 -10.61 12.90
C LEU A 103 -5.37 -11.69 13.12
N GLU A 104 -5.65 -12.93 12.73
CA GLU A 104 -4.69 -14.05 12.85
C GLU A 104 -4.06 -14.39 11.50
N GLU A 105 -4.87 -14.75 10.51
CA GLU A 105 -4.43 -15.09 9.15
C GLU A 105 -5.31 -14.40 8.11
N PRO A 106 -5.27 -13.06 8.04
CA PRO A 106 -6.17 -12.30 7.19
C PRO A 106 -5.83 -12.43 5.70
N SER A 107 -6.89 -12.45 4.90
CA SER A 107 -6.83 -12.22 3.46
C SER A 107 -6.48 -10.75 3.15
N VAL A 108 -6.09 -10.47 1.90
CA VAL A 108 -5.77 -9.09 1.49
C VAL A 108 -6.95 -8.12 1.66
N PRO A 109 -8.21 -8.49 1.35
CA PRO A 109 -9.36 -7.64 1.67
C PRO A 109 -9.50 -7.32 3.17
N GLU A 110 -9.33 -8.31 4.05
CA GLU A 110 -9.39 -8.09 5.50
C GLU A 110 -8.24 -7.19 5.99
N LEU A 111 -7.03 -7.36 5.44
CA LEU A 111 -5.92 -6.44 5.69
C LEU A 111 -6.22 -5.01 5.23
N LEU A 112 -6.93 -4.83 4.12
CA LEU A 112 -7.31 -3.52 3.61
C LEU A 112 -8.29 -2.80 4.53
N GLU A 113 -9.27 -3.53 5.05
CA GLU A 113 -10.21 -2.99 6.04
C GLU A 113 -9.50 -2.60 7.33
N ALA A 114 -8.61 -3.46 7.84
CA ALA A 114 -7.79 -3.14 9.00
C ALA A 114 -6.85 -1.96 8.74
N LEU A 115 -6.28 -1.83 7.54
CA LEU A 115 -5.48 -0.66 7.15
C LEU A 115 -6.27 0.63 7.28
N GLU A 116 -7.50 0.69 6.77
CA GLU A 116 -8.35 1.89 6.93
C GLU A 116 -8.52 2.28 8.38
N GLN A 117 -8.88 1.31 9.23
CA GLN A 117 -9.11 1.55 10.64
C GLN A 117 -7.83 2.00 11.36
N ILE A 118 -6.68 1.42 11.02
CA ILE A 118 -5.39 1.88 11.55
C ILE A 118 -5.08 3.29 11.08
N TYR A 119 -5.24 3.61 9.79
CA TYR A 119 -4.95 4.93 9.25
C TYR A 119 -5.91 6.03 9.75
N GLU A 120 -7.13 5.68 10.15
CA GLU A 120 -8.06 6.60 10.86
C GLU A 120 -7.53 7.02 12.25
N LEU A 121 -6.67 6.20 12.86
CA LEU A 121 -6.03 6.49 14.16
C LEU A 121 -4.71 7.25 14.02
N ARG A 122 -4.30 7.58 12.79
CA ARG A 122 -3.00 8.20 12.51
C ARG A 122 -3.08 9.71 12.30
N ASN A 123 -2.00 10.38 12.69
CA ASN A 123 -1.82 11.81 12.54
C ASN A 123 -1.19 12.13 11.19
N LEU A 124 -1.99 12.05 10.13
CA LEU A 124 -1.51 12.21 8.76
C LEU A 124 -1.63 13.66 8.27
N THR A 125 -0.71 14.07 7.40
CA THR A 125 -0.84 15.33 6.67
C THR A 125 -2.02 15.25 5.68
N PRO A 126 -2.65 16.39 5.32
CA PRO A 126 -3.71 16.39 4.31
C PRO A 126 -3.27 15.75 2.99
N GLU A 127 -2.05 16.01 2.54
CA GLU A 127 -1.51 15.41 1.30
C GLU A 127 -1.38 13.89 1.42
N ARG A 128 -0.94 13.38 2.59
CA ARG A 128 -0.81 11.94 2.80
C ARG A 128 -2.18 11.27 2.89
N SER A 129 -3.13 11.88 3.59
CA SER A 129 -4.50 11.40 3.68
C SER A 129 -5.15 11.28 2.30
N ASN A 130 -5.02 12.33 1.47
CA ASN A 130 -5.57 12.32 0.11
C ASN A 130 -4.97 11.21 -0.76
N MET A 131 -3.65 11.03 -0.70
CA MET A 131 -2.97 9.96 -1.42
C MET A 131 -3.49 8.59 -0.98
N LEU A 132 -3.71 8.35 0.32
CA LEU A 132 -4.29 7.10 0.81
C LEU A 132 -5.73 6.88 0.32
N LEU A 133 -6.56 7.92 0.21
CA LEU A 133 -7.89 7.79 -0.40
C LEU A 133 -7.80 7.21 -1.82
N ARG A 134 -6.85 7.70 -2.64
CA ARG A 134 -6.62 7.16 -3.99
C ARG A 134 -6.11 5.73 -3.97
N VAL A 135 -5.21 5.39 -3.04
CA VAL A 135 -4.74 4.01 -2.83
C VAL A 135 -5.90 3.07 -2.50
N PHE A 136 -6.76 3.44 -1.53
CA PHE A 136 -7.92 2.65 -1.16
C PHE A 136 -8.91 2.51 -2.30
N ALA A 137 -9.18 3.59 -3.06
CA ALA A 137 -10.02 3.53 -4.24
C ALA A 137 -9.54 2.47 -5.25
N ARG A 138 -8.23 2.46 -5.53
CA ARG A 138 -7.62 1.50 -6.45
C ARG A 138 -7.72 0.06 -5.94
N TRP A 139 -7.49 -0.16 -4.64
CA TRP A 139 -7.62 -1.51 -4.05
C TRP A 139 -9.06 -2.01 -4.07
N TYR A 140 -10.02 -1.18 -3.69
CA TYR A 140 -11.43 -1.57 -3.72
C TYR A 140 -11.94 -1.81 -5.14
N GLN A 141 -11.46 -1.05 -6.13
CA GLN A 141 -11.74 -1.32 -7.54
C GLN A 141 -11.24 -2.70 -7.97
N ARG A 142 -10.04 -3.10 -7.53
CA ARG A 142 -9.45 -4.40 -7.82
C ARG A 142 -10.27 -5.55 -7.23
N PHE A 143 -10.90 -5.34 -6.09
CA PHE A 143 -11.78 -6.32 -5.44
C PHE A 143 -13.26 -6.17 -5.81
N GLU A 144 -13.55 -5.51 -6.94
CA GLU A 144 -14.90 -5.32 -7.48
C GLU A 144 -15.88 -4.57 -6.56
N ASN A 145 -15.39 -3.98 -5.47
CA ASN A 145 -16.16 -3.09 -4.60
C ASN A 145 -16.17 -1.67 -5.19
N THR A 146 -16.87 -1.55 -6.30
CA THR A 146 -16.94 -0.32 -7.11
C THR A 146 -17.58 0.84 -6.34
N GLU A 147 -18.53 0.56 -5.44
CA GLU A 147 -19.18 1.56 -4.62
C GLU A 147 -18.19 2.22 -3.64
N LYS A 148 -17.45 1.41 -2.87
CA LYS A 148 -16.46 1.93 -1.91
C LYS A 148 -15.32 2.62 -2.66
N ALA A 149 -14.89 2.06 -3.79
CA ALA A 149 -13.90 2.71 -4.66
C ALA A 149 -14.37 4.10 -5.13
N HIS A 150 -15.62 4.24 -5.57
CA HIS A 150 -16.17 5.52 -5.99
C HIS A 150 -16.24 6.54 -4.85
N LYS A 151 -16.69 6.12 -3.66
CA LYS A 151 -16.71 6.98 -2.46
C LYS A 151 -15.33 7.56 -2.13
N TYR A 152 -14.28 6.73 -2.20
CA TYR A 152 -12.92 7.22 -1.99
C TYR A 152 -12.45 8.21 -3.05
N ARG A 153 -12.73 7.94 -4.34
CA ARG A 153 -12.41 8.90 -5.42
C ARG A 153 -13.12 10.24 -5.22
N GLN A 154 -14.39 10.22 -4.85
CA GLN A 154 -15.17 11.43 -4.58
C GLN A 154 -14.57 12.24 -3.42
N LYS A 155 -14.19 11.57 -2.32
CA LYS A 155 -13.52 12.23 -1.19
C LYS A 155 -12.18 12.84 -1.60
N ALA A 156 -11.35 12.08 -2.31
CA ALA A 156 -10.05 12.55 -2.78
C ALA A 156 -10.20 13.77 -3.70
N TYR A 157 -11.15 13.72 -4.63
CA TYR A 157 -11.45 14.81 -5.54
C TYR A 157 -11.90 16.08 -4.80
N ALA A 158 -12.82 15.95 -3.84
CA ALA A 158 -13.31 17.09 -3.06
C ALA A 158 -12.19 17.76 -2.24
N GLU A 159 -11.25 16.99 -1.70
CA GLU A 159 -10.07 17.53 -1.01
C GLU A 159 -9.13 18.28 -1.97
N ILE A 160 -8.90 17.74 -3.17
CA ILE A 160 -8.11 18.42 -4.22
C ILE A 160 -8.77 19.74 -4.62
N GLU A 161 -10.09 19.75 -4.85
CA GLU A 161 -10.84 20.97 -5.16
C GLU A 161 -10.70 22.02 -4.05
N LYS A 162 -10.78 21.60 -2.79
CA LYS A 162 -10.57 22.50 -1.65
C LYS A 162 -9.16 23.08 -1.66
N SER A 163 -8.13 22.27 -1.90
CA SER A 163 -6.73 22.74 -1.97
C SER A 163 -6.47 23.70 -3.14
N LEU A 164 -7.21 23.57 -4.24
CA LEU A 164 -7.11 24.48 -5.40
C LEU A 164 -7.68 25.88 -5.13
N THR A 165 -8.51 26.06 -4.09
CA THR A 165 -9.02 27.39 -3.71
C THR A 165 -7.99 28.26 -2.99
N THR A 166 -6.86 27.68 -2.59
CA THR A 166 -5.75 28.37 -1.94
C THR A 166 -4.56 28.48 -2.90
N GLU A 167 -3.81 29.57 -2.81
CA GLU A 167 -2.59 29.72 -3.61
C GLU A 167 -1.60 28.62 -3.21
N LEU A 168 -1.19 27.80 -4.17
CA LEU A 168 -0.23 26.73 -3.93
C LEU A 168 1.15 27.34 -3.69
N PRO A 169 1.91 26.86 -2.69
CA PRO A 169 3.31 27.26 -2.51
C PRO A 169 4.11 27.09 -3.80
N GLU A 170 5.05 27.99 -4.06
CA GLU A 170 5.89 27.96 -5.25
C GLU A 170 6.55 26.57 -5.42
N GLY A 171 6.38 25.97 -6.60
CA GLY A 171 6.92 24.64 -6.91
C GLY A 171 6.05 23.44 -6.47
N LYS A 172 4.97 23.65 -5.70
CA LYS A 172 4.00 22.56 -5.43
C LYS A 172 3.05 22.37 -6.60
N ARG A 173 2.80 21.11 -6.95
CA ARG A 173 1.75 20.69 -7.89
C ARG A 173 0.84 19.72 -7.18
N LEU A 174 -0.48 19.89 -7.34
CA LEU A 174 -1.43 18.90 -6.88
C LEU A 174 -1.44 17.71 -7.82
N GLU A 175 -1.49 16.55 -7.22
CA GLU A 175 -1.58 15.26 -7.87
C GLU A 175 -3.07 14.94 -8.08
N TYR A 176 -3.52 14.84 -9.35
CA TYR A 176 -4.85 14.37 -9.75
C TYR A 176 -4.86 12.85 -9.98
#